data_AF-A0A3B0UJ38-F1
#
_entry.id   AF-A0A3B0UJ38-F1
#
_cell.length_a   1.000
_cell.length_b   1.000
_cell.length_c   1.000
_cell.angle_alpha   90.00
_cell.angle_beta   90.00
_cell.angle_gamma   90.00
#
_symmetry.space_group_name_H-M   'P 1'
#
loop_
_entity.id
_entity.type
_entity.pdbx_description
1 polymer ?
#
loop_
_entity_poly.entity_id
_entity_poly.type
_entity_poly.pdbx_seq_one_letter_code
_entity_poly.pdbx_strand_id
1 'polypeptide(L)'
;MKKIFLLSSGVLLFILSANVCLAAGVIEMQKMNLQKAQQKSQAQQRNAKQQSLQEELQQKNQNRLSAYQSQYEEKVVDFSQVFEELKINSEVWAQLIDNDPKVMILDKYKQWYSDQGIQIRKESLHYAGIIDSMARTDENLLKTPFKNVLRFVAIMEYDYDNGQDKDALAQKVLGAGQYQANKRRLSAEEQKR
;
A
#
# COMPACT_ATOMS: atom_id res chain seq x y z
N MET A 1 -69.61 101.37 -25.46
CA MET A 1 -68.37 101.10 -24.70
C MET A 1 -68.43 99.69 -24.12
N LYS A 2 -67.69 98.73 -24.67
CA LYS A 2 -67.53 97.38 -24.11
C LYS A 2 -66.07 96.95 -24.25
N LYS A 3 -65.41 96.77 -23.11
CA LYS A 3 -64.03 96.26 -23.00
C LYS A 3 -64.06 94.73 -23.07
N ILE A 4 -63.14 94.19 -23.87
CA ILE A 4 -62.84 92.77 -24.02
C ILE A 4 -61.80 92.39 -22.96
N PHE A 5 -61.99 91.28 -22.26
CA PHE A 5 -61.02 90.69 -21.33
C PHE A 5 -60.64 89.29 -21.81
N LEU A 6 -59.33 89.09 -21.98
CA LEU A 6 -58.62 87.84 -22.26
C LEU A 6 -58.29 87.12 -20.95
N LEU A 7 -58.60 85.84 -20.84
CA LEU A 7 -58.10 84.84 -19.86
C LEU A 7 -58.47 83.47 -20.47
N SER A 8 -57.75 82.36 -20.34
CA SER A 8 -56.41 81.99 -19.89
C SER A 8 -56.31 80.50 -20.23
N SER A 9 -55.21 80.05 -20.84
CA SER A 9 -54.87 78.64 -20.98
C SER A 9 -54.73 77.94 -19.63
N GLY A 10 -55.03 76.64 -19.61
CA GLY A 10 -54.27 75.67 -18.83
C GLY A 10 -55.01 74.99 -17.68
N VAL A 11 -55.74 73.91 -17.97
CA VAL A 11 -55.88 72.73 -17.09
C VAL A 11 -56.26 71.53 -17.95
N LEU A 12 -55.30 70.80 -18.53
CA LEU A 12 -55.58 69.51 -19.17
C LEU A 12 -54.32 68.65 -19.33
N LEU A 13 -53.53 68.45 -18.25
CA LEU A 13 -52.40 67.52 -18.32
C LEU A 13 -51.92 67.02 -16.94
N PHE A 14 -52.79 66.37 -16.14
CA PHE A 14 -52.36 65.81 -14.85
C PHE A 14 -53.09 64.51 -14.42
N ILE A 15 -53.38 63.58 -15.34
CA ILE A 15 -53.94 62.25 -14.97
C ILE A 15 -53.27 61.08 -15.72
N LEU A 16 -51.95 61.12 -15.97
CA LEU A 16 -51.23 60.01 -16.64
C LEU A 16 -49.91 59.59 -15.99
N SER A 17 -49.54 60.13 -14.82
CA SER A 17 -48.23 59.86 -14.20
C SER A 17 -48.23 58.84 -13.05
N ALA A 18 -49.37 58.30 -12.62
CA ALA A 18 -49.42 57.36 -11.49
C ALA A 18 -49.35 55.87 -11.88
N ASN A 19 -49.71 55.48 -13.11
CA ASN A 19 -49.76 54.06 -13.51
C ASN A 19 -48.44 53.49 -14.07
N VAL A 20 -47.47 54.35 -14.43
CA VAL A 20 -46.20 53.90 -15.05
C VAL A 20 -45.21 53.39 -13.99
N CYS A 21 -45.33 53.82 -12.73
CA CYS A 21 -44.38 53.44 -11.67
C CYS A 21 -44.60 52.01 -11.14
N LEU A 22 -45.83 51.47 -11.20
CA LEU A 22 -46.15 50.11 -10.74
C LEU A 22 -45.75 49.01 -11.75
N ALA A 23 -45.73 49.30 -13.06
CA ALA A 23 -45.40 48.31 -14.09
C ALA A 23 -43.90 47.97 -14.17
N ALA A 24 -43.01 48.92 -13.83
CA ALA A 24 -41.57 48.70 -13.84
C ALA A 24 -41.10 47.70 -12.77
N GLY A 25 -41.69 47.75 -11.56
CA GLY A 25 -41.34 46.84 -10.46
C GLY A 25 -41.69 45.37 -10.73
N VAL A 26 -42.76 45.10 -11.49
CA VAL A 26 -43.18 43.73 -11.84
C VAL A 26 -42.20 43.07 -12.83
N ILE A 27 -41.70 43.83 -13.80
CA ILE A 27 -40.74 43.34 -14.80
C ILE A 27 -39.39 43.00 -14.13
N GLU A 28 -38.96 43.82 -13.17
CA GLU A 28 -37.69 43.60 -12.46
C GLU A 28 -37.77 42.41 -11.51
N MET A 29 -38.90 42.23 -10.82
CA MET A 29 -39.17 41.04 -10.01
C MET A 29 -39.17 39.75 -10.85
N GLN A 30 -39.75 39.79 -12.06
CA GLN A 30 -39.78 38.63 -12.96
C GLN A 30 -38.38 38.25 -13.45
N LYS A 31 -37.53 39.23 -13.78
CA LYS A 31 -36.11 39.01 -14.13
C LYS A 31 -35.33 38.41 -12.96
N MET A 32 -35.52 38.93 -11.74
CA MET A 32 -34.87 38.40 -10.55
C MET A 32 -35.27 36.94 -10.26
N ASN A 33 -36.56 36.62 -10.41
CA ASN A 33 -37.06 35.25 -10.22
C ASN A 33 -36.50 34.28 -11.27
N LEU A 34 -36.40 34.71 -12.53
CA LEU A 34 -35.78 33.92 -13.59
C LEU A 34 -34.29 33.67 -13.32
N GLN A 35 -33.56 34.69 -12.86
CA GLN A 35 -32.14 34.56 -12.50
C GLN A 35 -31.94 33.61 -11.31
N LYS A 36 -32.80 33.71 -10.27
CA LYS A 36 -32.79 32.77 -9.14
C LYS A 36 -33.09 31.33 -9.58
N ALA A 37 -34.02 31.14 -10.51
CA ALA A 37 -34.34 29.82 -11.05
C ALA A 37 -33.14 29.22 -11.81
N GLN A 38 -32.49 30.01 -12.66
CA GLN A 38 -31.27 29.59 -13.37
C GLN A 38 -30.11 29.28 -12.43
N GLN A 39 -29.93 30.06 -11.36
CA GLN A 39 -28.88 29.81 -10.39
C GLN A 39 -29.14 28.52 -9.59
N LYS A 40 -30.40 28.26 -9.20
CA LYS A 40 -30.79 27.01 -8.53
C LYS A 40 -30.58 25.78 -9.41
N SER A 41 -30.92 25.86 -10.70
CA SER A 41 -30.72 24.73 -11.63
C SER A 41 -29.24 24.43 -11.83
N GLN A 42 -28.38 25.45 -11.93
CA GLN A 42 -26.93 25.26 -12.01
C GLN A 42 -26.35 24.65 -10.72
N ALA A 43 -26.81 25.07 -9.54
CA ALA A 43 -26.38 24.49 -8.28
C ALA A 43 -26.77 23.01 -8.14
N GLN A 44 -28.00 22.65 -8.54
CA GLN A 44 -28.45 21.26 -8.56
C GLN A 44 -27.61 20.38 -9.50
N GLN A 45 -27.25 20.87 -10.70
CA GLN A 45 -26.39 20.14 -11.62
C GLN A 45 -24.98 19.90 -11.06
N ARG A 46 -24.41 20.89 -10.35
CA ARG A 46 -23.09 20.74 -9.71
C ARG A 46 -23.12 19.69 -8.59
N ASN A 47 -24.17 19.71 -7.76
CA ASN A 47 -24.32 18.75 -6.67
C ASN A 47 -24.51 17.33 -7.20
N ALA A 48 -25.35 17.13 -8.22
CA ALA A 48 -25.56 15.83 -8.85
C ALA A 48 -24.26 15.27 -9.46
N LYS A 49 -23.47 16.13 -10.12
CA LYS A 49 -22.18 15.72 -10.69
C LYS A 49 -21.13 15.37 -9.62
N GLN A 50 -21.15 16.06 -8.48
CA GLN A 50 -20.28 15.70 -7.35
C GLN A 50 -20.68 14.36 -6.74
N GLN A 51 -21.98 14.10 -6.57
CA GLN A 51 -22.48 12.82 -6.05
C GLN A 51 -22.11 11.65 -6.98
N SER A 52 -22.32 11.79 -8.29
CA SER A 52 -21.99 10.72 -9.24
C SER A 52 -20.49 10.40 -9.28
N LEU A 53 -19.62 11.42 -9.16
CA LEU A 53 -18.17 11.22 -9.12
C LEU A 53 -17.75 10.46 -7.85
N GLN A 54 -18.40 10.74 -6.73
CA GLN A 54 -18.12 10.07 -5.46
C GLN A 54 -18.53 8.60 -5.49
N GLU A 55 -19.69 8.29 -6.08
CA GLU A 55 -20.17 6.92 -6.29
C GLU A 55 -19.24 6.13 -7.22
N GLU A 56 -18.79 6.73 -8.33
CA GLU A 56 -17.84 6.09 -9.27
C GLU A 56 -16.51 5.73 -8.58
N LEU A 57 -15.99 6.62 -7.73
CA LEU A 57 -14.76 6.36 -6.97
C LEU A 57 -14.94 5.22 -5.96
N GLN A 58 -16.08 5.15 -5.27
CA GLN A 58 -16.38 4.06 -4.34
C GLN A 58 -16.46 2.72 -5.07
N GLN A 59 -17.18 2.66 -6.19
CA GLN A 59 -17.34 1.44 -6.97
C GLN A 59 -16.00 0.97 -7.55
N LYS A 60 -15.16 1.90 -8.04
CA LYS A 60 -13.81 1.58 -8.53
C LYS A 60 -12.92 1.00 -7.42
N ASN A 61 -12.99 1.55 -6.21
CA ASN A 61 -12.22 1.02 -5.07
C ASN A 61 -12.71 -0.37 -4.64
N GLN A 62 -14.02 -0.59 -4.61
CA GLN A 62 -14.59 -1.89 -4.27
C GLN A 62 -14.21 -2.97 -5.29
N ASN A 63 -14.25 -2.65 -6.58
CA ASN A 63 -13.83 -3.57 -7.65
C ASN A 63 -12.32 -3.88 -7.59
N ARG A 64 -11.47 -2.94 -7.17
CA ARG A 64 -10.05 -3.20 -6.95
C ARG A 64 -9.83 -4.16 -5.79
N LEU A 65 -10.53 -3.97 -4.66
CA LEU A 65 -10.42 -4.84 -3.49
C LEU A 65 -10.86 -6.28 -3.79
N SER A 66 -11.96 -6.46 -4.52
CA SER A 66 -12.43 -7.80 -4.92
C SER A 66 -11.47 -8.49 -5.90
N ALA A 67 -10.85 -7.74 -6.82
CA ALA A 67 -9.86 -8.28 -7.74
C ALA A 67 -8.61 -8.77 -6.98
N TYR A 68 -8.15 -8.03 -5.96
CA TYR A 68 -7.03 -8.47 -5.11
C TYR A 68 -7.35 -9.73 -4.31
N GLN A 69 -8.57 -9.87 -3.78
CA GLN A 69 -8.96 -11.08 -3.02
C GLN A 69 -9.11 -12.31 -3.92
N SER A 70 -9.56 -12.17 -5.16
CA SER A 70 -9.71 -13.30 -6.09
C SER A 70 -8.39 -13.87 -6.62
N GLN A 71 -7.26 -13.19 -6.40
CA GLN A 71 -5.95 -13.60 -6.93
C GLN A 71 -5.16 -14.52 -5.98
N TYR A 72 -5.59 -14.67 -4.72
CA TYR A 72 -4.95 -15.57 -3.76
C TYR A 72 -5.89 -16.74 -3.46
N GLU A 73 -5.93 -17.73 -4.36
CA GLU A 73 -6.43 -19.05 -3.98
C GLU A 73 -5.51 -19.56 -2.87
N GLU A 74 -6.03 -19.62 -1.65
CA GLU A 74 -5.36 -20.18 -0.48
C GLU A 74 -5.12 -21.67 -0.72
N LYS A 75 -4.02 -21.99 -1.40
CA LYS A 75 -3.57 -23.36 -1.56
C LYS A 75 -3.11 -23.84 -0.19
N VAL A 76 -3.96 -24.57 0.52
CA VAL A 76 -3.60 -25.26 1.76
C VAL A 76 -2.55 -26.31 1.41
N VAL A 77 -1.28 -25.98 1.59
CA VAL A 77 -0.16 -26.91 1.37
C VAL A 77 0.06 -27.71 2.65
N ASP A 78 0.10 -29.04 2.54
CA ASP A 78 0.49 -29.90 3.65
C ASP A 78 1.95 -29.61 4.04
N PHE A 79 2.16 -29.19 5.28
CA PHE A 79 3.47 -28.86 5.82
C PHE A 79 4.45 -30.04 5.76
N SER A 80 3.95 -31.26 5.81
CA SER A 80 4.77 -32.48 5.64
C SER A 80 5.38 -32.56 4.26
N GLN A 81 4.61 -32.21 3.22
CA GLN A 81 5.09 -32.18 1.84
C GLN A 81 6.17 -31.10 1.65
N VAL A 82 5.96 -29.91 2.24
CA VAL A 82 6.95 -28.82 2.20
C VAL A 82 8.30 -29.29 2.74
N PHE A 83 8.32 -30.04 3.85
CA PHE A 83 9.58 -30.57 4.38
C PHE A 83 10.25 -31.59 3.47
N GLU A 84 9.51 -32.47 2.81
CA GLU A 84 10.10 -33.43 1.87
C GLU A 84 10.71 -32.71 0.67
N GLU A 85 10.07 -31.67 0.16
CA GLU A 85 10.61 -30.83 -0.91
C GLU A 85 11.90 -30.11 -0.45
N LEU A 86 11.88 -29.53 0.76
CA LEU A 86 13.04 -28.84 1.36
C LEU A 86 14.28 -29.73 1.57
N LYS A 87 14.12 -31.06 1.61
CA LYS A 87 15.26 -31.99 1.66
C LYS A 87 15.99 -32.07 0.33
N ILE A 88 15.32 -31.80 -0.79
CA ILE A 88 15.84 -31.92 -2.15
C ILE A 88 16.38 -30.56 -2.61
N ASN A 89 15.56 -29.51 -2.53
CA ASN A 89 15.93 -28.15 -2.89
C ASN A 89 15.16 -27.15 -2.00
N SER A 90 15.47 -25.86 -2.10
CA SER A 90 14.83 -24.82 -1.30
C SER A 90 13.82 -23.98 -2.09
N GLU A 91 13.36 -24.41 -3.26
CA GLU A 91 12.49 -23.59 -4.14
C GLU A 91 11.14 -23.25 -3.49
N VAL A 92 10.58 -24.20 -2.73
CA VAL A 92 9.33 -23.99 -1.98
C VAL A 92 9.46 -22.88 -0.93
N TRP A 93 10.67 -22.56 -0.45
CA TRP A 93 10.91 -21.45 0.47
C TRP A 93 10.42 -20.11 -0.10
N ALA A 94 10.67 -19.86 -1.38
CA ALA A 94 10.28 -18.60 -2.04
C ALA A 94 8.75 -18.47 -2.21
N GLN A 95 8.02 -19.57 -2.06
CA GLN A 95 6.55 -19.60 -2.13
C GLN A 95 5.90 -19.32 -0.77
N LEU A 96 6.68 -19.37 0.32
CA LEU A 96 6.20 -19.05 1.65
C LEU A 96 6.13 -17.52 1.81
N ILE A 97 4.91 -16.99 1.91
CA ILE A 97 4.67 -15.57 2.10
C ILE A 97 4.84 -15.21 3.58
N ASP A 98 4.21 -15.98 4.47
CA ASP A 98 4.18 -15.69 5.89
C ASP A 98 5.44 -16.13 6.62
N ASN A 99 5.77 -15.42 7.71
CA ASN A 99 6.92 -15.75 8.56
C ASN A 99 6.68 -16.98 9.43
N ASP A 100 5.45 -17.23 9.85
CA ASP A 100 5.12 -18.36 10.74
C ASP A 100 5.54 -19.72 10.18
N PRO A 101 5.18 -20.11 8.93
CA PRO A 101 5.64 -21.38 8.36
C PRO A 101 7.17 -21.43 8.20
N LYS A 102 7.81 -20.30 7.87
CA LYS A 102 9.28 -20.20 7.76
C LYS A 102 9.97 -20.44 9.09
N VAL A 103 9.45 -19.84 10.16
CA VAL A 103 9.95 -20.02 11.53
C VAL A 103 9.82 -21.48 11.95
N MET A 104 8.66 -22.11 11.72
CA MET A 104 8.44 -23.53 12.03
C MET A 104 9.40 -24.46 11.26
N ILE A 105 9.67 -24.17 9.99
CA ILE A 105 10.67 -24.91 9.19
C ILE A 105 12.06 -24.81 9.83
N LEU A 106 12.47 -23.59 10.14
CA LEU A 106 13.78 -23.31 10.71
C LEU A 106 13.95 -23.95 12.09
N ASP A 107 12.94 -23.88 12.96
CA ASP A 107 12.96 -24.55 14.27
C ASP A 107 13.16 -26.05 14.12
N LYS A 108 12.49 -26.69 13.17
CA LYS A 108 12.66 -28.13 12.91
C LYS A 108 14.07 -28.47 12.42
N TYR A 109 14.65 -27.66 11.54
CA TYR A 109 16.03 -27.90 11.08
C TYR A 109 17.07 -27.58 12.16
N LYS A 110 16.83 -26.57 13.00
CA LYS A 110 17.68 -26.29 14.17
C LYS A 110 17.63 -27.45 15.16
N GLN A 111 16.45 -28.02 15.42
CA GLN A 111 16.33 -29.22 16.24
C GLN A 111 17.11 -30.39 15.61
N TRP A 112 16.96 -30.62 14.31
CA TRP A 112 17.71 -31.66 13.60
C TRP A 112 19.24 -31.48 13.69
N TYR A 113 19.74 -30.24 13.65
CA TYR A 113 21.16 -29.95 13.90
C TYR A 113 21.55 -30.21 15.36
N SER A 114 20.70 -29.80 16.31
CA SER A 114 20.92 -30.04 17.74
C SER A 114 21.01 -31.53 18.08
N ASP A 115 20.15 -32.35 17.46
CA ASP A 115 20.18 -33.82 17.59
C ASP A 115 21.49 -34.44 17.07
N GLN A 116 22.25 -33.71 16.24
CA GLN A 116 23.58 -34.09 15.75
C GLN A 116 24.72 -33.45 16.56
N GLY A 117 24.42 -32.79 17.67
CA GLY A 117 25.39 -32.10 18.51
C GLY A 117 25.83 -30.74 17.95
N ILE A 118 25.10 -30.17 17.00
CA ILE A 118 25.40 -28.87 16.38
C ILE A 118 24.44 -27.82 16.94
N GLN A 119 24.97 -26.77 17.56
CA GLN A 119 24.17 -25.71 18.16
C GLN A 119 24.03 -24.52 17.21
N ILE A 120 22.80 -24.09 16.99
CA ILE A 120 22.42 -22.85 16.28
C ILE A 120 21.48 -22.09 17.21
N ARG A 121 21.95 -20.97 17.76
CA ARG A 121 21.38 -20.32 18.96
C ARG A 121 20.50 -19.11 18.63
N LYS A 122 20.77 -18.40 17.54
CA LYS A 122 19.98 -17.23 17.12
C LYS A 122 18.54 -17.64 16.77
N GLU A 123 17.63 -16.69 16.93
CA GLU A 123 16.21 -16.90 16.69
C GLU A 123 15.91 -17.27 15.24
N SER A 124 14.91 -18.12 15.02
CA SER A 124 14.55 -18.59 13.69
C SER A 124 14.08 -17.44 12.79
N LEU A 125 13.39 -16.45 13.34
CA LEU A 125 12.98 -15.25 12.59
C LEU A 125 14.18 -14.47 12.03
N HIS A 126 15.31 -14.44 12.76
CA HIS A 126 16.55 -13.82 12.27
C HIS A 126 17.05 -14.49 10.99
N TYR A 127 17.05 -15.81 10.96
CA TYR A 127 17.46 -16.58 9.78
C TYR A 127 16.49 -16.46 8.62
N ALA A 128 15.18 -16.42 8.89
CA ALA A 128 14.17 -16.27 7.85
C ALA A 128 14.44 -15.02 6.99
N GLY A 129 14.69 -13.87 7.65
CA GLY A 129 14.99 -12.62 6.96
C GLY A 129 16.27 -12.66 6.11
N ILE A 130 17.33 -13.31 6.60
CA ILE A 130 18.58 -13.45 5.85
C ILE A 130 18.39 -14.35 4.63
N ILE A 131 17.76 -15.51 4.81
CA ILE A 131 17.50 -16.46 3.71
C ILE A 131 16.60 -15.82 2.66
N ASP A 132 15.56 -15.08 3.05
CA ASP A 132 14.71 -14.32 2.12
C ASP A 132 15.49 -13.25 1.34
N SER A 133 16.43 -12.57 1.99
CA SER A 133 17.30 -11.62 1.30
C SER A 133 18.19 -12.32 0.28
N MET A 134 18.79 -13.45 0.65
CA MET A 134 19.71 -14.18 -0.23
C MET A 134 18.98 -14.84 -1.40
N ALA A 135 17.83 -15.46 -1.15
CA ALA A 135 16.99 -16.10 -2.16
C ALA A 135 16.56 -15.14 -3.28
N ARG A 136 16.38 -13.85 -2.96
CA ARG A 136 16.07 -12.81 -3.95
C ARG A 136 17.27 -12.40 -4.80
N THR A 137 18.48 -12.57 -4.30
CA THR A 137 19.72 -12.16 -4.98
C THR A 137 20.43 -13.30 -5.70
N ASP A 138 20.25 -14.54 -5.24
CA ASP A 138 20.89 -15.74 -5.79
C ASP A 138 19.89 -16.88 -5.90
N GLU A 139 19.36 -17.08 -7.11
CA GLU A 139 18.43 -18.16 -7.42
C GLU A 139 19.06 -19.55 -7.29
N ASN A 140 20.39 -19.68 -7.41
CA ASN A 140 21.05 -20.98 -7.26
C ASN A 140 21.05 -21.46 -5.81
N LEU A 141 20.89 -20.56 -4.84
CA LEU A 141 20.65 -20.92 -3.44
C LEU A 141 19.41 -21.81 -3.32
N LEU A 142 18.36 -21.50 -4.08
CA LEU A 142 17.09 -22.23 -4.06
C LEU A 142 17.21 -23.65 -4.62
N LYS A 143 18.22 -23.94 -5.43
CA LYS A 143 18.48 -25.30 -5.95
C LYS A 143 19.19 -26.19 -4.94
N THR A 144 19.61 -25.64 -3.81
CA THR A 144 20.35 -26.36 -2.76
C THR A 144 19.39 -26.93 -1.71
N PRO A 145 19.63 -28.14 -1.17
CA PRO A 145 18.87 -28.65 -0.02
C PRO A 145 18.85 -27.64 1.14
N PHE A 146 17.68 -27.43 1.74
CA PHE A 146 17.49 -26.36 2.73
C PHE A 146 18.39 -26.47 3.95
N LYS A 147 18.71 -27.69 4.39
CA LYS A 147 19.69 -27.92 5.47
C LYS A 147 21.02 -27.23 5.19
N ASN A 148 21.48 -27.25 3.95
CA ASN A 148 22.77 -26.67 3.56
C ASN A 148 22.67 -25.14 3.49
N VAL A 149 21.50 -24.61 3.07
CA VAL A 149 21.21 -23.18 3.10
C VAL A 149 21.27 -22.65 4.54
N LEU A 150 20.55 -23.28 5.47
CA LEU A 150 20.59 -22.90 6.88
C LEU A 150 22.02 -23.00 7.46
N ARG A 151 22.75 -24.09 7.17
CA ARG A 151 24.15 -24.22 7.61
C ARG A 151 25.03 -23.10 7.08
N PHE A 152 24.91 -22.77 5.79
CA PHE A 152 25.69 -21.70 5.18
C PHE A 152 25.44 -20.37 5.89
N VAL A 153 24.15 -20.03 6.10
CA VAL A 153 23.78 -18.79 6.79
C VAL A 153 24.23 -18.79 8.26
N ALA A 154 24.09 -19.91 8.98
CA ALA A 154 24.54 -20.01 10.36
C ALA A 154 26.07 -19.87 10.51
N ILE A 155 26.84 -20.38 9.54
CA ILE A 155 28.31 -20.20 9.49
C ILE A 155 28.66 -18.74 9.21
N MET A 156 27.98 -18.10 8.25
CA MET A 156 28.13 -16.67 7.99
C MET A 156 27.82 -15.83 9.24
N GLU A 157 26.85 -16.26 10.03
CA GLU A 157 26.43 -15.61 11.27
C GLU A 157 27.26 -15.97 12.51
N TYR A 158 28.34 -16.76 12.36
CA TYR A 158 29.20 -17.27 13.45
C TYR A 158 28.44 -18.04 14.53
N ASP A 159 27.29 -18.60 14.16
CA ASP A 159 26.35 -19.24 15.08
C ASP A 159 26.19 -20.74 14.81
N TYR A 160 26.98 -21.30 13.89
CA TYR A 160 27.07 -22.74 13.68
C TYR A 160 28.18 -23.33 14.56
N ASP A 161 27.80 -23.91 15.71
CA ASP A 161 28.73 -24.46 16.70
C ASP A 161 28.73 -25.99 16.65
N ASN A 162 29.77 -26.55 16.03
CA ASN A 162 30.03 -27.99 15.94
C ASN A 162 31.33 -28.40 16.65
N GLY A 163 31.84 -27.56 17.56
CA GLY A 163 33.11 -27.75 18.25
C GLY A 163 34.38 -27.44 17.44
N GLN A 164 34.26 -27.02 16.17
CA GLN A 164 35.41 -26.57 15.37
C GLN A 164 35.66 -25.07 15.58
N ASP A 165 36.88 -24.62 15.25
CA ASP A 165 37.19 -23.20 15.19
C ASP A 165 36.31 -22.49 14.13
N LYS A 166 35.58 -21.47 14.57
CA LYS A 166 34.57 -20.79 13.74
C LYS A 166 35.20 -20.00 12.60
N ASP A 167 36.36 -19.38 12.82
CA ASP A 167 37.08 -18.64 11.79
C ASP A 167 37.58 -19.59 10.68
N ALA A 168 38.18 -20.72 11.06
CA ALA A 168 38.62 -21.75 10.13
C ALA A 168 37.46 -22.36 9.35
N LEU A 169 36.33 -22.64 10.01
CA LEU A 169 35.13 -23.14 9.35
C LEU A 169 34.56 -22.11 8.36
N ALA A 170 34.42 -20.85 8.77
CA ALA A 170 33.92 -19.79 7.91
C ALA A 170 34.85 -19.54 6.71
N GLN A 171 36.16 -19.50 6.91
CA GLN A 171 37.13 -19.34 5.83
C GLN A 171 37.07 -20.50 4.83
N LYS A 172 36.91 -21.73 5.32
CA LYS A 172 36.77 -22.93 4.47
C LYS A 172 35.50 -22.91 3.62
N VAL A 173 34.37 -22.48 4.19
CA VAL A 173 33.06 -22.54 3.54
C VAL A 173 32.82 -21.34 2.62
N LEU A 174 33.19 -20.14 3.06
CA LEU A 174 32.96 -18.89 2.32
C LEU A 174 34.09 -18.58 1.31
N GLY A 175 35.28 -19.14 1.55
CA GLY A 175 36.49 -18.74 0.85
C GLY A 175 37.04 -17.39 1.35
N ALA A 176 38.29 -17.09 0.98
CA ALA A 176 39.03 -15.97 1.56
C ALA A 176 38.35 -14.60 1.38
N GLY A 177 37.82 -14.33 0.18
CA GLY A 177 37.20 -13.04 -0.14
C GLY A 177 35.92 -12.78 0.66
N GLN A 178 34.98 -13.73 0.64
CA GLN A 178 33.71 -13.59 1.36
C GLN A 178 33.92 -13.66 2.88
N TYR A 179 34.86 -14.48 3.37
CA TYR A 179 35.22 -14.50 4.78
C TYR A 179 35.67 -13.13 5.29
N GLN A 180 36.58 -12.44 4.59
CA GLN A 180 37.05 -11.12 4.99
C GLN A 180 35.95 -10.05 4.94
N ALA A 181 35.04 -10.14 3.95
CA ALA A 181 33.86 -9.27 3.90
C ALA A 181 32.92 -9.51 5.08
N ASN A 182 32.66 -10.78 5.39
CA ASN A 182 31.78 -11.18 6.49
C ASN A 182 32.35 -10.78 7.87
N LYS A 183 33.65 -10.99 8.09
CA LYS A 183 34.33 -10.61 9.33
C LYS A 183 34.26 -9.11 9.59
N ARG A 184 34.44 -8.29 8.54
CA ARG A 184 34.27 -6.83 8.61
C ARG A 184 32.84 -6.45 8.99
N ARG A 185 31.84 -7.06 8.37
CA ARG A 185 30.42 -6.83 8.70
C ARG A 185 30.15 -7.10 10.18
N LEU A 186 30.54 -8.27 10.68
CA LEU A 186 30.32 -8.65 12.08
C LEU A 186 31.01 -7.70 13.05
N SER A 187 32.27 -7.32 12.80
CA SER A 187 32.98 -6.35 13.65
C SER A 187 32.30 -4.98 13.69
N ALA A 188 31.68 -4.54 12.60
CA ALA A 188 30.93 -3.29 12.53
C ALA A 188 29.56 -3.37 13.25
N GLU A 189 28.95 -4.56 13.30
CA GLU A 189 27.72 -4.80 14.06
C GLU A 189 27.98 -4.84 15.58
N GLU A 190 29.10 -5.45 16.00
CA GLU A 190 29.53 -5.49 17.40
C GLU A 190 29.78 -4.09 17.98
N GLN A 191 30.37 -3.18 17.20
CA GLN A 191 30.61 -1.80 17.61
C GLN A 191 29.33 -0.96 17.80
N LYS A 192 28.20 -1.41 17.26
CA LYS A 192 26.91 -0.71 17.36
C LYS A 192 26.09 -1.14 18.57
N ARG A 193 26.51 -2.18 19.27
CA ARG A 193 25.83 -2.71 20.47
C ARG A 193 26.44 -2.12 21.73
#